data_AF-A0A2D6Q2J4-F1
#
_entry.id   AF-A0A2D6Q2J4-F1
#
_cell.length_a   1.000
_cell.length_b   1.000
_cell.length_c   1.000
_cell.angle_alpha   90.00
_cell.angle_beta   90.00
_cell.angle_gamma   90.00
#
_symmetry.space_group_name_H-M   'P 1'
#
loop_
_entity.id
_entity.type
_entity.pdbx_description
1 polymer ?
#
loop_
_entity_poly.entity_id
_entity_poly.type
_entity_poly.pdbx_seq_one_letter_code
_entity_poly.pdbx_strand_id
1 'polypeptide(L)'
;MSKFLKQFKKYDDCTPPGVQLPQIKIKQQHYDDLSIPNTTSNCDFLEKLCLRGIKHLGISQLENKKEYFVRAKMELEILAELGFVDYILLNWDILDFCNVNSIPTGPGRGSAAGSLVLYLIGVTKIDPIKYDLFFERFVSKSRAKKIEKDGITYLDGSLLADIDNDISYEHRQGVISYIESKYPGRTAKILTLNTLSSKLCIRECGKIVGGHSETDINAITALIPKTF
;
A
#
# COMPACT_ATOMS: atom_id res chain seq x y z
N MET A 1 36.49 -25.59 3.93
CA MET A 1 35.58 -24.88 2.99
C MET A 1 34.46 -25.76 2.41
N SER A 2 34.65 -27.08 2.20
CA SER A 2 33.68 -27.92 1.46
C SER A 2 32.38 -28.30 2.20
N LYS A 3 32.32 -28.23 3.55
CA LYS A 3 31.08 -28.54 4.31
C LYS A 3 30.06 -27.39 4.30
N PHE A 4 30.51 -26.13 4.26
CA PHE A 4 29.63 -24.96 4.26
C PHE A 4 28.86 -24.85 2.94
N LEU A 5 29.56 -24.99 1.81
CA LEU A 5 28.93 -24.89 0.47
C LEU A 5 27.92 -26.01 0.21
N LYS A 6 28.02 -27.16 0.89
CA LYS A 6 27.03 -28.26 0.81
C LYS A 6 25.69 -27.96 1.49
N GLN A 7 25.61 -26.88 2.26
CA GLN A 7 24.37 -26.43 2.90
C GLN A 7 23.49 -25.61 1.96
N PHE A 8 24.03 -25.17 0.82
CA PHE A 8 23.33 -24.32 -0.13
C PHE A 8 22.86 -25.16 -1.31
N LYS A 9 21.56 -25.12 -1.60
CA LYS A 9 21.00 -25.64 -2.85
C LYS A 9 21.16 -24.55 -3.92
N LYS A 10 21.55 -24.95 -5.13
CA LYS A 10 21.55 -24.02 -6.28
C LYS A 10 20.10 -23.58 -6.50
N TYR A 11 19.86 -22.27 -6.56
CA TYR A 11 18.54 -21.77 -6.94
C TYR A 11 18.30 -22.14 -8.40
N ASP A 12 17.15 -22.73 -8.68
CA ASP A 12 16.74 -23.07 -10.05
C ASP A 12 16.43 -21.79 -10.85
N ASP A 13 16.02 -20.71 -10.16
CA ASP A 13 15.79 -19.37 -10.71
C ASP A 13 16.33 -18.28 -9.78
N CYS A 14 16.92 -17.22 -10.34
CA CYS A 14 17.49 -16.09 -9.58
C CYS A 14 16.49 -14.97 -9.27
N THR A 15 15.27 -15.04 -9.81
CA THR A 15 14.23 -14.04 -9.63
C THR A 15 12.92 -14.68 -9.18
N PRO A 16 12.24 -14.12 -8.16
CA PRO A 16 10.91 -14.59 -7.81
C PRO A 16 9.96 -14.43 -9.02
N PRO A 17 9.03 -15.37 -9.23
CA PRO A 17 8.11 -15.37 -10.37
C PRO A 17 7.12 -14.20 -10.38
N GLY A 18 6.98 -13.49 -9.27
CA GLY A 18 6.14 -12.30 -9.12
C GLY A 18 5.98 -11.92 -7.65
N VAL A 19 4.95 -11.15 -7.35
CA VAL A 19 4.57 -10.75 -5.99
C VAL A 19 3.51 -11.70 -5.46
N GLN A 20 3.77 -12.31 -4.31
CA GLN A 20 2.74 -13.04 -3.57
C GLN A 20 1.94 -12.05 -2.73
N LEU A 21 0.61 -12.07 -2.87
CA LEU A 21 -0.26 -11.23 -2.04
C LEU A 21 -0.21 -11.67 -0.56
N PRO A 22 -0.33 -10.72 0.38
CA PRO A 22 -0.29 -11.03 1.80
C PRO A 22 -1.53 -11.82 2.21
N GLN A 23 -1.43 -12.48 3.36
CA GLN A 23 -2.56 -13.06 4.07
C GLN A 23 -2.76 -12.34 5.39
N ILE A 24 -4.00 -12.06 5.74
CA ILE A 24 -4.36 -11.45 7.01
C ILE A 24 -5.15 -12.41 7.90
N LYS A 25 -4.80 -12.41 9.19
CA LYS A 25 -5.61 -13.01 10.25
C LYS A 25 -6.28 -11.89 11.03
N ILE A 26 -7.60 -11.85 11.00
CA ILE A 26 -8.41 -10.84 11.67
C ILE A 26 -8.58 -11.26 13.13
N LYS A 27 -8.49 -10.30 14.06
CA LYS A 27 -8.68 -10.55 15.50
C LYS A 27 -10.15 -10.80 15.81
N GLN A 28 -10.44 -11.69 16.78
CA GLN A 28 -11.79 -12.05 17.21
C GLN A 28 -12.68 -10.83 17.49
N GLN A 29 -12.12 -9.82 18.17
CA GLN A 29 -12.81 -8.58 18.51
C GLN A 29 -13.55 -7.94 17.31
N HIS A 30 -12.98 -7.98 16.11
CA HIS A 30 -13.60 -7.33 14.95
C HIS A 30 -14.77 -8.15 14.36
N TYR A 31 -14.78 -9.46 14.57
CA TYR A 31 -15.94 -10.29 14.24
C TYR A 31 -17.08 -10.02 15.22
N ASP A 32 -16.75 -9.87 16.51
CA ASP A 32 -17.71 -9.55 17.57
C ASP A 32 -18.34 -8.16 17.34
N ASP A 33 -17.53 -7.16 16.97
CA ASP A 33 -17.98 -5.80 16.62
C ASP A 33 -18.98 -5.78 15.45
N LEU A 34 -18.83 -6.71 14.52
CA LEU A 34 -19.72 -6.89 13.37
C LEU A 34 -20.86 -7.87 13.64
N SER A 35 -20.89 -8.49 14.83
CA SER A 35 -21.87 -9.53 15.21
C SER A 35 -21.91 -10.69 14.21
N ILE A 36 -20.74 -11.13 13.75
CA ILE A 36 -20.58 -12.25 12.79
C ILE A 36 -19.68 -13.35 13.37
N PRO A 37 -19.82 -14.61 12.91
CA PRO A 37 -18.93 -15.69 13.33
C PRO A 37 -17.49 -15.47 12.88
N ASN A 38 -16.52 -15.94 13.65
CA ASN A 38 -15.10 -15.93 13.25
C ASN A 38 -14.74 -16.94 12.15
N THR A 39 -15.70 -17.77 11.74
CA THR A 39 -15.61 -18.66 10.59
C THR A 39 -15.94 -17.95 9.27
N THR A 40 -16.40 -16.69 9.33
CA THR A 40 -16.70 -15.88 8.16
C THR A 40 -15.44 -15.64 7.32
N SER A 41 -15.57 -15.80 6.00
CA SER A 41 -14.47 -15.60 5.07
C SER A 41 -14.01 -14.14 5.04
N ASN A 42 -12.76 -13.87 4.66
CA ASN A 42 -12.26 -12.50 4.53
C ASN A 42 -13.06 -11.70 3.48
N CYS A 43 -13.57 -12.34 2.42
CA CYS A 43 -14.44 -11.70 1.44
C CYS A 43 -15.75 -11.21 2.07
N ASP A 44 -16.43 -12.10 2.80
CA ASP A 44 -17.68 -11.79 3.48
C ASP A 44 -17.46 -10.75 4.59
N PHE A 45 -16.33 -10.84 5.30
CA PHE A 45 -15.94 -9.86 6.32
C PHE A 45 -15.78 -8.46 5.72
N LEU A 46 -15.10 -8.35 4.57
CA LEU A 46 -14.94 -7.09 3.84
C LEU A 46 -16.29 -6.53 3.37
N GLU A 47 -17.19 -7.39 2.90
CA GLU A 47 -18.56 -6.98 2.54
C GLU A 47 -19.32 -6.43 3.76
N LYS A 48 -19.23 -7.09 4.92
CA LYS A 48 -19.84 -6.62 6.17
C LYS A 48 -19.27 -5.28 6.64
N LEU A 49 -17.96 -5.08 6.50
CA LEU A 49 -17.34 -3.77 6.76
C LEU A 49 -17.90 -2.69 5.83
N CYS A 50 -18.04 -2.97 4.53
CA CYS A 50 -18.61 -2.03 3.57
C CYS A 50 -20.06 -1.67 3.92
N LEU A 51 -20.88 -2.66 4.30
CA LEU A 51 -22.26 -2.43 4.73
C LEU A 51 -22.33 -1.58 6.00
N ARG A 52 -21.42 -1.80 6.96
CA ARG A 52 -21.27 -0.92 8.14
C ARG A 52 -20.93 0.50 7.73
N GLY A 53 -19.99 0.67 6.80
CA GLY A 53 -19.59 1.96 6.23
C GLY A 53 -20.77 2.70 5.59
N ILE A 54 -21.54 2.01 4.74
CA ILE A 54 -22.74 2.55 4.08
C ILE A 54 -23.74 3.08 5.11
N LYS A 55 -23.97 2.32 6.19
CA LYS A 55 -24.88 2.72 7.28
C LYS A 55 -24.33 3.93 8.04
N HIS A 56 -23.06 3.90 8.42
CA HIS A 56 -22.42 4.95 9.22
C HIS A 56 -22.33 6.29 8.48
N LEU A 57 -22.02 6.25 7.17
CA LEU A 57 -21.93 7.44 6.32
C LEU A 57 -23.30 7.95 5.84
N GLY A 58 -24.40 7.29 6.22
CA GLY A 58 -25.75 7.70 5.82
C GLY A 58 -26.06 7.51 4.34
N ILE A 59 -25.27 6.71 3.62
CA ILE A 59 -25.39 6.53 2.16
C ILE A 59 -26.78 6.00 1.76
N SER A 60 -27.40 5.18 2.61
CA SER A 60 -28.77 4.66 2.39
C SER A 60 -29.85 5.75 2.31
N GLN A 61 -29.57 6.96 2.79
CA GLN A 61 -30.49 8.10 2.78
C GLN A 61 -30.28 9.01 1.58
N LEU A 62 -29.20 8.83 0.81
CA LEU A 62 -28.90 9.64 -0.37
C LEU A 62 -29.85 9.29 -1.53
N GLU A 63 -30.14 10.29 -2.38
CA GLU A 63 -30.96 10.10 -3.59
C GLU A 63 -30.27 9.14 -4.57
N ASN A 64 -28.95 9.28 -4.74
CA ASN A 64 -28.14 8.43 -5.60
C ASN A 64 -27.62 7.16 -4.91
N LYS A 65 -28.20 6.71 -3.79
CA LYS A 65 -27.77 5.50 -3.06
C LYS A 65 -27.56 4.28 -3.95
N LYS A 66 -28.38 4.12 -5.00
CA LYS A 66 -28.29 3.00 -5.95
C LYS A 66 -26.91 2.94 -6.61
N GLU A 67 -26.33 4.10 -6.93
CA GLU A 67 -24.99 4.23 -7.52
C GLU A 67 -23.92 3.66 -6.58
N TYR A 68 -23.98 4.02 -5.29
CA TYR A 68 -23.07 3.49 -4.26
C TYR A 68 -23.17 1.97 -4.11
N PHE A 69 -24.38 1.42 -4.03
CA PHE A 69 -24.55 -0.03 -3.91
C PHE A 69 -24.05 -0.78 -5.14
N VAL A 70 -24.34 -0.27 -6.34
CA VAL A 70 -23.86 -0.87 -7.59
C VAL A 70 -22.34 -0.81 -7.67
N ARG A 71 -21.74 0.34 -7.35
CA ARG A 71 -20.29 0.52 -7.38
C ARG A 71 -19.59 -0.35 -6.34
N ALA A 72 -20.08 -0.38 -5.10
CA ALA A 72 -19.50 -1.20 -4.03
C ALA A 72 -19.54 -2.69 -4.38
N LYS A 73 -20.67 -3.18 -4.90
CA LYS A 73 -20.80 -4.57 -5.35
C LYS A 73 -19.80 -4.90 -6.47
N MET A 74 -19.73 -4.04 -7.49
CA MET A 74 -18.77 -4.22 -8.58
C MET A 74 -17.34 -4.29 -8.05
N GLU A 75 -16.91 -3.31 -7.24
CA GLU A 75 -15.54 -3.28 -6.70
C GLU A 75 -15.22 -4.51 -5.84
N LEU A 76 -16.13 -4.94 -4.96
CA LEU A 76 -15.97 -6.14 -4.15
C LEU A 76 -15.77 -7.40 -5.01
N GLU A 77 -16.57 -7.57 -6.07
CA GLU A 77 -16.43 -8.68 -7.01
C GLU A 77 -15.07 -8.64 -7.72
N ILE A 78 -14.62 -7.46 -8.18
CA ILE A 78 -13.30 -7.31 -8.82
C ILE A 78 -12.17 -7.65 -7.84
N LEU A 79 -12.22 -7.12 -6.62
CA LEU A 79 -11.19 -7.35 -5.60
C LEU A 79 -11.10 -8.83 -5.21
N ALA A 80 -12.25 -9.51 -5.10
CA ALA A 80 -12.31 -10.95 -4.82
C ALA A 80 -11.74 -11.78 -5.99
N GLU A 81 -12.15 -11.50 -7.23
CA GLU A 81 -11.66 -12.20 -8.43
C GLU A 81 -10.13 -12.09 -8.57
N LEU A 82 -9.58 -10.92 -8.27
CA LEU A 82 -8.16 -10.63 -8.38
C LEU A 82 -7.35 -11.05 -7.14
N GLY A 83 -8.01 -11.46 -6.05
CA GLY A 83 -7.36 -11.92 -4.81
C GLY A 83 -6.87 -10.80 -3.87
N PHE A 84 -7.28 -9.56 -4.09
CA PHE A 84 -6.81 -8.39 -3.33
C PHE A 84 -7.47 -8.23 -1.96
N VAL A 85 -8.46 -9.05 -1.60
CA VAL A 85 -9.23 -8.92 -0.35
C VAL A 85 -8.34 -8.82 0.88
N ASP A 86 -7.35 -9.70 1.01
CA ASP A 86 -6.44 -9.71 2.17
C ASP A 86 -5.52 -8.47 2.18
N TYR A 87 -5.11 -7.98 1.01
CA TYR A 87 -4.32 -6.75 0.90
C TYR A 87 -5.13 -5.51 1.30
N ILE A 88 -6.40 -5.45 0.91
CA ILE A 88 -7.33 -4.38 1.32
C ILE A 88 -7.54 -4.41 2.83
N LEU A 89 -7.79 -5.59 3.40
CA LEU A 89 -7.99 -5.77 4.83
C LEU A 89 -6.73 -5.48 5.65
N LEU A 90 -5.53 -5.75 5.11
CA LEU A 90 -4.27 -5.37 5.73
C LEU A 90 -4.15 -3.84 5.86
N ASN A 91 -4.52 -3.10 4.82
CA ASN A 91 -4.54 -1.63 4.89
C ASN A 91 -5.62 -1.14 5.87
N TRP A 92 -6.82 -1.72 5.81
CA TRP A 92 -7.89 -1.40 6.76
C TRP A 92 -7.44 -1.57 8.21
N ASP A 93 -6.78 -2.67 8.55
CA ASP A 93 -6.32 -2.92 9.92
C ASP A 93 -5.28 -1.91 10.42
N ILE A 94 -4.37 -1.44 9.55
CA ILE A 94 -3.41 -0.39 9.90
C ILE A 94 -4.14 0.92 10.19
N LEU A 95 -5.15 1.26 9.39
CA LEU A 95 -5.90 2.50 9.52
C LEU A 95 -6.89 2.44 10.70
N ASP A 96 -7.47 1.27 10.96
CA ASP A 96 -8.28 1.01 12.15
C ASP A 96 -7.44 1.17 13.43
N PHE A 97 -6.21 0.63 13.45
CA PHE A 97 -5.27 0.89 14.54
C PHE A 97 -5.01 2.40 14.73
N CYS A 98 -4.82 3.15 13.65
CA CYS A 98 -4.66 4.60 13.74
C CYS A 98 -5.91 5.27 14.33
N ASN A 99 -7.10 4.88 13.87
CA ASN A 99 -8.37 5.44 14.34
C ASN A 99 -8.61 5.17 15.84
N VAL A 100 -8.43 3.91 16.28
CA VAL A 100 -8.61 3.51 17.69
C VAL A 100 -7.63 4.23 18.62
N ASN A 101 -6.41 4.52 18.16
CA ASN A 101 -5.39 5.22 18.93
C ASN A 101 -5.41 6.75 18.69
N SER A 102 -6.44 7.29 18.04
CA SER A 102 -6.57 8.72 17.72
C SER A 102 -5.36 9.31 16.99
N ILE A 103 -4.69 8.52 16.15
CA ILE A 103 -3.55 8.95 15.34
C ILE A 103 -4.08 9.64 14.07
N PRO A 104 -3.72 10.91 13.82
CA PRO A 104 -4.17 11.61 12.62
C PRO A 104 -3.62 10.97 11.33
N THR A 105 -4.52 10.74 10.39
CA THR A 105 -4.24 10.21 9.05
C THR A 105 -4.75 11.16 7.98
N GLY A 106 -4.04 11.20 6.85
CA GLY A 106 -4.48 11.97 5.68
C GLY A 106 -5.75 11.41 5.04
N PRO A 107 -6.30 12.10 4.05
CA PRO A 107 -7.52 11.68 3.36
C PRO A 107 -7.33 10.50 2.38
N GLY A 108 -6.08 10.08 2.17
CA GLY A 108 -5.68 9.11 1.15
C GLY A 108 -5.05 9.80 -0.06
N ARG A 109 -4.11 9.12 -0.72
CA ARG A 109 -3.36 9.65 -1.87
C ARG A 109 -3.24 8.64 -3.00
N GLY A 110 -2.83 9.14 -4.16
CA GLY A 110 -2.65 8.30 -5.35
C GLY A 110 -3.97 7.73 -5.87
N SER A 111 -3.90 6.57 -6.49
CA SER A 111 -5.07 5.91 -7.10
C SER A 111 -6.05 5.32 -6.10
N ALA A 112 -5.62 5.03 -4.87
CA ALA A 112 -6.47 4.44 -3.82
C ALA A 112 -7.74 5.26 -3.54
N ALA A 113 -7.69 6.59 -3.70
CA ALA A 113 -8.84 7.47 -3.54
C ALA A 113 -10.00 7.19 -4.52
N GLY A 114 -9.76 6.45 -5.61
CA GLY A 114 -10.78 6.06 -6.58
C GLY A 114 -11.62 4.83 -6.19
N SER A 115 -11.30 4.15 -5.09
CA SER A 115 -12.05 2.99 -4.62
C SER A 115 -13.11 3.36 -3.59
N LEU A 116 -14.36 3.04 -3.90
CA LEU A 116 -15.47 3.16 -2.96
C LEU A 116 -15.31 2.19 -1.79
N VAL A 117 -14.81 0.98 -2.03
CA VAL A 117 -14.55 0.00 -0.94
C VAL A 117 -13.59 0.60 0.10
N LEU A 118 -12.49 1.21 -0.34
CA LEU A 118 -11.54 1.85 0.59
C LEU A 118 -12.15 3.03 1.35
N TYR A 119 -13.03 3.80 0.72
CA TYR A 119 -13.76 4.88 1.39
C TYR A 119 -14.74 4.35 2.43
N LEU A 120 -15.53 3.32 2.09
CA LEU A 120 -16.53 2.73 2.98
C LEU A 120 -15.93 2.11 4.24
N ILE A 121 -14.76 1.48 4.12
CA ILE A 121 -14.07 0.87 5.27
C ILE A 121 -13.16 1.86 6.02
N GLY A 122 -13.09 3.12 5.57
CA GLY A 122 -12.35 4.19 6.24
C GLY A 122 -10.84 4.19 6.01
N VAL A 123 -10.35 3.51 4.97
CA VAL A 123 -8.94 3.60 4.54
C VAL A 123 -8.68 4.95 3.85
N THR A 124 -9.62 5.38 3.00
CA THR A 124 -9.62 6.73 2.42
C THR A 124 -10.77 7.55 2.99
N LYS A 125 -10.66 8.88 2.91
CA LYS A 125 -11.67 9.85 3.39
C LYS A 125 -12.27 10.67 2.24
N ILE A 126 -12.01 10.27 1.01
CA ILE A 126 -12.47 10.93 -0.21
C ILE A 126 -13.58 10.07 -0.81
N ASP A 127 -14.76 10.66 -1.00
CA ASP A 127 -15.89 10.00 -1.65
C ASP A 127 -15.67 9.95 -3.18
N PRO A 128 -15.40 8.76 -3.76
CA PRO A 128 -15.08 8.67 -5.18
C PRO A 128 -16.29 8.93 -6.09
N ILE A 129 -17.52 8.67 -5.62
CA ILE A 129 -18.71 8.93 -6.43
C ILE A 129 -18.95 10.44 -6.49
N LYS A 130 -18.84 11.14 -5.35
CA LYS A 130 -19.02 12.59 -5.29
C LYS A 130 -18.05 13.35 -6.21
N TYR A 131 -16.81 12.86 -6.34
CA TYR A 131 -15.75 13.51 -7.12
C TYR A 131 -15.47 12.84 -8.46
N ASP A 132 -16.33 11.93 -8.92
CA ASP A 132 -16.20 11.21 -10.21
C ASP A 132 -14.82 10.55 -10.40
N LEU A 133 -14.36 9.83 -9.37
CA LEU A 133 -13.08 9.12 -9.36
C LEU A 133 -13.22 7.68 -9.85
N PHE A 134 -12.29 7.27 -10.69
CA PHE A 134 -12.31 5.96 -11.36
C PHE A 134 -11.57 4.88 -10.56
N PHE A 135 -12.26 3.76 -10.29
CA PHE A 135 -11.71 2.58 -9.64
C PHE A 135 -10.72 1.86 -10.55
N GLU A 136 -10.96 1.89 -11.85
CA GLU A 136 -10.14 1.24 -12.89
C GLU A 136 -8.71 1.80 -12.94
N ARG A 137 -8.53 3.04 -12.45
CA ARG A 137 -7.21 3.65 -12.25
C ARG A 137 -6.45 3.00 -11.10
N PHE A 138 -7.16 2.57 -10.06
CA PHE A 138 -6.62 1.86 -8.90
C PHE A 138 -6.36 0.38 -9.21
N VAL A 139 -7.39 -0.34 -9.64
CA VAL A 139 -7.34 -1.77 -9.95
C VAL A 139 -7.92 -2.01 -11.32
N SER A 140 -7.20 -2.73 -12.18
CA SER A 140 -7.62 -2.97 -13.55
C SER A 140 -7.59 -4.46 -13.88
N LYS A 141 -8.77 -5.01 -14.19
CA LYS A 141 -8.94 -6.43 -14.55
C LYS A 141 -8.09 -6.86 -15.74
N SER A 142 -8.02 -6.04 -16.78
CA SER A 142 -7.25 -6.37 -17.99
C SER A 142 -5.74 -6.38 -17.76
N ARG A 143 -5.28 -5.75 -16.68
CA ARG A 143 -3.86 -5.63 -16.32
C ARG A 143 -3.42 -6.66 -15.29
N ALA A 144 -4.32 -7.24 -14.49
CA ALA A 144 -3.91 -8.21 -13.49
C ALA A 144 -3.51 -9.56 -14.13
N LYS A 145 -2.22 -9.87 -14.14
CA LYS A 145 -1.69 -11.14 -14.65
C LYS A 145 -1.27 -12.05 -13.50
N LYS A 146 -1.88 -13.22 -13.41
CA LYS A 146 -1.53 -14.30 -12.46
C LYS A 146 -0.46 -15.20 -13.08
N ILE A 147 0.53 -15.58 -12.29
CA ILE A 147 1.63 -16.48 -12.64
C ILE A 147 1.58 -17.63 -11.64
N GLU A 148 1.32 -18.85 -12.12
CA GLU A 148 1.33 -20.05 -11.28
C GLU A 148 2.70 -20.70 -11.36
N LYS A 149 3.34 -20.91 -10.20
CA LYS A 149 4.61 -21.63 -10.10
C LYS A 149 4.69 -22.42 -8.81
N ASP A 150 5.00 -23.71 -8.91
CA ASP A 150 5.13 -24.63 -7.78
C ASP A 150 3.90 -24.68 -6.85
N GLY A 151 2.70 -24.50 -7.43
CA GLY A 151 1.42 -24.46 -6.68
C GLY A 151 1.18 -23.14 -5.93
N ILE A 152 1.97 -22.10 -6.20
CA ILE A 152 1.81 -20.77 -5.64
C ILE A 152 1.42 -19.79 -6.75
N THR A 153 0.35 -19.04 -6.51
CA THR A 153 -0.08 -17.93 -7.36
C THR A 153 0.70 -16.67 -7.04
N TYR A 154 1.28 -16.06 -8.06
CA TYR A 154 1.96 -14.76 -8.00
C TYR A 154 1.25 -13.75 -8.92
N LEU A 155 1.41 -12.47 -8.61
CA LEU A 155 1.01 -11.37 -9.48
C LEU A 155 2.21 -10.69 -10.11
N ASP A 156 2.03 -10.18 -11.33
CA ASP A 156 2.98 -9.25 -11.93
C ASP A 156 3.06 -7.98 -11.06
N GLY A 157 4.24 -7.72 -10.49
CA GLY A 157 4.47 -6.60 -9.57
C GLY A 157 4.31 -5.22 -10.22
N SER A 158 4.43 -5.12 -11.54
CA SER A 158 4.23 -3.85 -12.27
C SER A 158 2.76 -3.40 -12.31
N LEU A 159 1.83 -4.29 -11.95
CA LEU A 159 0.38 -4.13 -12.10
C LEU A 159 -0.34 -4.25 -10.76
N LEU A 160 0.42 -4.23 -9.65
CA LEU A 160 -0.10 -4.27 -8.30
C LEU A 160 -0.67 -2.88 -7.92
N ALA A 161 -1.85 -2.89 -7.30
CA ALA A 161 -2.46 -1.67 -6.79
C ALA A 161 -1.69 -1.18 -5.56
N ASP A 162 -1.26 0.08 -5.58
CA ASP A 162 -0.50 0.69 -4.49
C ASP A 162 -1.40 1.56 -3.58
N ILE A 163 -1.25 1.39 -2.27
CA ILE A 163 -1.98 2.13 -1.23
C ILE A 163 -0.96 2.79 -0.31
N ASP A 164 -0.73 4.08 -0.56
CA ASP A 164 0.07 4.93 0.31
C ASP A 164 -0.81 5.57 1.38
N ASN A 165 -0.41 5.42 2.64
CA ASN A 165 -1.12 5.98 3.79
C ASN A 165 -0.32 7.13 4.42
N ASP A 166 -0.91 8.32 4.44
CA ASP A 166 -0.33 9.49 5.11
C ASP A 166 -0.65 9.41 6.62
N ILE A 167 0.40 9.29 7.45
CA ILE A 167 0.29 9.17 8.91
C ILE A 167 1.06 10.34 9.53
N SER A 168 0.52 10.93 10.60
CA SER A 168 1.20 11.97 11.38
C SER A 168 2.64 11.60 11.71
N TYR A 169 3.57 12.51 11.44
CA TYR A 169 5.01 12.29 11.60
C TYR A 169 5.37 11.82 13.01
N GLU A 170 4.80 12.46 14.04
CA GLU A 170 5.07 12.17 15.45
C GLU A 170 4.65 10.76 15.86
N HIS A 171 3.60 10.21 15.23
CA HIS A 171 3.04 8.90 15.57
C HIS A 171 3.45 7.79 14.60
N ARG A 172 4.08 8.13 13.46
CA ARG A 172 4.45 7.17 12.42
C ARG A 172 5.28 6.00 12.97
N GLN A 173 6.19 6.26 13.90
CA GLN A 173 7.02 5.21 14.49
C GLN A 173 6.18 4.22 15.31
N GLY A 174 5.13 4.68 16.00
CA GLY A 174 4.20 3.81 16.73
C GLY A 174 3.43 2.87 15.78
N VAL A 175 3.01 3.38 14.62
CA VAL A 175 2.35 2.54 13.59
C VAL A 175 3.32 1.52 12.99
N ILE A 176 4.57 1.92 12.73
CA ILE A 176 5.60 0.97 12.27
C ILE A 176 5.81 -0.15 13.30
N SER A 177 5.94 0.20 14.59
CA SER A 177 6.10 -0.79 15.66
C SER A 177 4.87 -1.71 15.79
N TYR A 178 3.65 -1.19 15.57
CA TYR A 178 2.45 -2.01 15.48
C TYR A 178 2.56 -3.06 14.35
N ILE A 179 2.93 -2.63 13.14
CA ILE A 179 3.10 -3.53 11.98
C ILE A 179 4.19 -4.57 12.24
N GLU A 180 5.35 -4.15 12.77
CA GLU A 180 6.47 -5.05 13.10
C GLU A 180 6.09 -6.09 14.17
N SER A 181 5.34 -5.68 15.20
CA SER A 181 4.86 -6.59 16.25
C SER A 181 3.83 -7.60 15.72
N LYS A 182 3.00 -7.18 14.76
CA LYS A 182 1.96 -8.02 14.16
C LYS A 182 2.53 -9.02 13.14
N TYR A 183 3.60 -8.64 12.45
CA TYR A 183 4.23 -9.45 11.41
C TYR A 183 5.72 -9.71 11.71
N PRO A 184 6.04 -10.44 12.80
CA PRO A 184 7.41 -10.63 13.24
C PRO A 184 8.25 -11.36 12.17
N GLY A 185 9.41 -10.79 11.85
CA GLY A 185 10.33 -11.33 10.84
C GLY A 185 9.84 -11.22 9.39
N ARG A 186 8.76 -10.48 9.14
CA ARG A 186 8.16 -10.30 7.79
C ARG A 186 8.12 -8.84 7.35
N THR A 187 8.84 -7.96 8.04
CA THR A 187 8.90 -6.52 7.74
C THR A 187 10.34 -6.10 7.46
N ALA A 188 10.51 -5.20 6.50
CA ALA A 188 11.77 -4.54 6.21
C ALA A 188 11.50 -3.15 5.65
N LYS A 189 12.45 -2.22 5.82
CA LYS A 189 12.41 -0.91 5.18
C LYS A 189 13.09 -1.02 3.82
N ILE A 190 12.50 -0.38 2.81
CA ILE A 190 13.13 -0.28 1.49
C ILE A 190 14.32 0.67 1.61
N LEU A 191 15.50 0.21 1.21
CA LEU A 191 16.71 1.02 1.19
C LEU A 191 16.68 1.99 0.01
N THR A 192 16.95 3.27 0.28
CA THR A 192 17.20 4.25 -0.77
C THR A 192 18.70 4.35 -1.02
N LEU A 193 19.13 4.03 -2.23
CA LEU A 193 20.50 4.27 -2.68
C LEU A 193 20.55 5.65 -3.37
N ASN A 194 21.16 6.62 -2.69
CA ASN A 194 21.36 7.94 -3.26
C ASN A 194 22.53 7.92 -4.25
N THR A 195 22.30 8.43 -5.46
CA THR A 195 23.37 8.64 -6.44
C THR A 195 24.01 10.02 -6.24
N LEU A 196 25.30 10.14 -6.60
CA LEU A 196 25.96 11.43 -6.61
C LEU A 196 25.40 12.27 -7.76
N SER A 197 24.73 13.37 -7.42
CA SER A 197 24.30 14.35 -8.44
C SER A 197 25.51 14.98 -9.13
N SER A 198 25.41 15.34 -10.41
CA SER A 198 26.48 16.03 -11.14
C SER A 198 26.96 17.31 -10.42
N LYS A 199 26.01 18.02 -9.79
CA LYS A 199 26.29 19.20 -8.97
C LYS A 199 27.16 18.86 -7.75
N LEU A 200 26.89 17.75 -7.07
CA LEU A 200 27.68 17.29 -5.94
C LEU A 200 29.05 16.77 -6.42
N CYS A 201 29.12 16.01 -7.51
CA CYS A 201 30.39 15.54 -8.07
C CYS A 201 31.35 16.69 -8.39
N ILE A 202 30.88 17.71 -9.12
CA ILE A 202 31.71 18.88 -9.45
C ILE A 202 32.11 19.64 -8.19
N ARG A 203 31.22 19.71 -7.20
CA ARG A 203 31.51 20.36 -5.92
C ARG A 203 32.67 19.69 -5.19
N GLU A 204 32.59 18.37 -5.03
CA GLU A 204 33.61 17.60 -4.31
C GLU A 204 34.94 17.57 -5.07
N CYS A 205 34.92 17.39 -6.40
CA CYS A 205 36.14 17.44 -7.21
C CYS A 205 36.81 18.83 -7.17
N GLY A 206 36.01 19.91 -7.24
CA GLY A 206 36.53 21.28 -7.22
C GLY A 206 37.20 21.65 -5.89
N LYS A 207 36.66 21.16 -4.77
CA LYS A 207 37.25 21.33 -3.43
C LYS A 207 38.53 20.50 -3.26
N ILE A 208 38.47 19.21 -3.59
CA ILE A 208 39.55 18.24 -3.27
C ILE A 208 40.70 18.32 -4.27
N VAL A 209 40.39 18.31 -5.57
CA VAL A 209 41.41 18.26 -6.63
C VAL A 209 41.78 19.67 -7.08
N GLY A 210 40.79 20.56 -7.20
CA GLY A 210 41.00 21.94 -7.65
C GLY A 210 41.52 22.89 -6.57
N GLY A 211 41.44 22.51 -5.29
CA GLY A 211 41.84 23.36 -4.16
C GLY A 211 41.03 24.67 -4.05
N HIS A 212 39.86 24.74 -4.71
CA HIS A 212 39.03 25.93 -4.71
C HIS A 212 38.25 26.06 -3.40
N SER A 213 37.98 27.30 -3.01
CA SER A 213 37.16 27.56 -1.82
C SER A 213 35.71 27.08 -2.04
N GLU A 214 35.01 26.82 -0.95
CA GLU A 214 33.60 26.45 -1.01
C GLU A 214 32.75 27.53 -1.70
N THR A 215 33.09 28.81 -1.51
CA THR A 215 32.41 29.94 -2.14
C THR A 215 32.53 29.91 -3.66
N ASP A 216 33.75 29.69 -4.19
CA ASP A 216 34.01 29.67 -5.63
C ASP A 216 33.27 28.53 -6.33
N ILE A 217 33.35 27.34 -5.72
CA ILE A 217 32.69 26.15 -6.25
C ILE A 217 31.16 26.27 -6.14
N ASN A 218 30.64 26.92 -5.11
CA ASN A 218 29.20 27.18 -5.01
C ASN A 218 28.72 28.11 -6.12
N ALA A 219 29.49 29.15 -6.47
CA ALA A 219 29.17 30.02 -7.60
C ALA A 219 29.15 29.24 -8.93
N ILE A 220 30.16 28.39 -9.17
CA ILE A 220 30.23 27.54 -10.38
C ILE A 220 29.08 26.53 -10.43
N THR A 221 28.85 25.79 -9.35
CA THR A 221 27.83 24.74 -9.30
C THR A 221 26.41 25.30 -9.24
N ALA A 222 26.23 26.60 -8.94
CA ALA A 222 24.95 27.30 -9.07
C ALA A 222 24.56 27.52 -10.55
N LEU A 223 25.53 27.57 -11.46
CA LEU A 223 25.28 27.72 -12.91
C LEU A 223 24.80 26.42 -13.57
N ILE A 224 24.91 25.28 -12.88
CA ILE A 224 24.42 24.00 -13.40
C ILE A 224 22.89 24.05 -13.46
N PRO A 225 22.28 23.96 -14.65
CA PRO A 225 20.83 24.04 -14.79
C PRO A 225 20.15 22.87 -14.07
N LYS A 226 19.01 23.14 -13.45
CA LYS A 226 18.14 22.10 -12.93
C LYS A 226 17.23 21.63 -14.08
N THR A 227 17.59 20.56 -14.75
CA THR A 227 16.64 19.80 -15.57
C THR A 227 15.75 18.98 -14.62
N PHE A 228 14.46 19.32 -14.59
CA PHE A 228 13.42 18.56 -13.92
C PHE A 228 12.76 17.60 -14.89
#